data_AF-A0A967KAE2-F1
#
_entry.id   AF-A0A967KAE2-F1
#
_cell.length_a   1.000
_cell.length_b   1.000
_cell.length_c   1.000
_cell.angle_alpha   90.00
_cell.angle_beta   90.00
_cell.angle_gamma   90.00
#
_symmetry.space_group_name_H-M   'P 1'
#
loop_
_entity.id
_entity.type
_entity.pdbx_description
1 polymer ?
#
loop_
_entity_poly.entity_id
_entity_poly.type
_entity_poly.pdbx_seq_one_letter_code
_entity_poly.pdbx_strand_id
1 'polypeptide(L)' 'AAISEEPDTIMDVVEPYLMQLGFLERTSQGRTATRKSYEHLEVTLPDKDQPALF' A
#
# COMPACT_ATOMS: atom_id res chain seq x y z
N ALA A 1 0.75 17.06 -10.18
CA ALA A 1 0.03 15.79 -10.30
C ALA A 1 1.04 14.75 -10.77
N ALA A 2 1.63 13.99 -9.85
CA ALA A 2 2.54 12.92 -10.22
C ALA A 2 1.70 11.70 -10.60
N ILE A 3 1.83 11.29 -11.86
CA ILE A 3 1.28 10.08 -12.50
C ILE A 3 -0.24 10.14 -12.76
N SER A 4 -0.52 10.35 -14.05
CA SER A 4 -1.83 10.36 -14.69
C SER A 4 -2.33 8.93 -14.94
N GLU A 5 -2.22 8.04 -13.94
CA GLU A 5 -2.82 6.71 -14.01
C GLU A 5 -4.24 6.78 -13.44
N GLU A 6 -5.20 6.24 -14.18
CA GLU A 6 -6.57 6.13 -13.67
C GLU A 6 -6.55 5.21 -12.43
N PRO A 7 -7.19 5.60 -11.31
CA PRO A 7 -7.16 4.84 -10.06
C PRO A 7 -7.60 3.37 -10.23
N ASP A 8 -8.41 3.10 -11.26
CA ASP A 8 -8.83 1.74 -11.62
C ASP A 8 -7.65 0.86 -12.09
N THR A 9 -6.64 1.42 -12.77
CA THR A 9 -5.45 0.68 -13.23
C THR A 9 -4.58 0.21 -12.06
N ILE A 10 -4.46 1.03 -11.01
CA ILE A 10 -3.73 0.67 -9.80
C ILE A 10 -4.42 -0.48 -9.07
N MET A 11 -5.75 -0.43 -8.96
CA MET A 11 -6.53 -1.46 -8.29
C MET A 11 -6.54 -2.79 -9.04
N ASP A 12 -6.64 -2.75 -10.36
CA ASP A 12 -6.83 -3.96 -11.17
C ASP A 12 -5.52 -4.67 -11.52
N VAL A 13 -4.38 -3.95 -11.54
CA VAL A 13 -3.09 -4.51 -11.98
C VAL A 13 -2.05 -4.53 -10.85
N VAL A 14 -1.93 -3.44 -10.10
CA VAL A 14 -0.82 -3.26 -9.15
C VAL A 14 -1.11 -3.91 -7.81
N GLU A 15 -2.32 -3.73 -7.28
CA GLU A 15 -2.72 -4.31 -5.99
C GLU A 15 -2.59 -5.84 -5.93
N PRO A 16 -3.07 -6.63 -6.92
CA PRO A 16 -2.97 -8.09 -6.88
C PRO A 16 -1.51 -8.55 -6.82
N TYR A 17 -0.64 -7.88 -7.55
CA TYR A 17 0.80 -8.19 -7.57
C TYR A 17 1.45 -7.90 -6.22
N LEU A 18 1.19 -6.74 -5.62
CA LEU A 18 1.75 -6.38 -4.32
C LEU A 18 1.20 -7.26 -3.18
N MET A 19 -0.07 -7.67 -3.25
CA MET A 19 -0.64 -8.63 -2.31
C MET A 19 0.02 -10.00 -2.45
N GLN A 20 0.23 -10.49 -3.67
CA GLN A 20 0.92 -11.76 -3.91
C GLN A 20 2.36 -11.76 -3.40
N LEU A 21 3.05 -10.62 -3.49
CA LEU A 21 4.40 -10.46 -2.95
C LEU A 21 4.43 -10.26 -1.42
N GLY A 22 3.28 -10.11 -0.77
CA GLY A 22 3.17 -9.84 0.67
C GLY A 22 3.59 -8.43 1.07
N PHE A 23 3.48 -7.47 0.14
CA PHE A 23 3.80 -6.06 0.35
C PHE A 23 2.56 -5.22 0.71
N LEU A 24 1.37 -5.67 0.34
CA LEU A 24 0.11 -4.98 0.59
C LEU A 24 -0.90 -5.95 1.21
N GLU A 25 -1.62 -5.50 2.24
CA GLU A 25 -2.68 -6.25 2.90
C GLU A 25 -4.00 -5.48 2.88
N ARG A 26 -5.12 -6.22 2.82
CA ARG A 26 -6.46 -5.67 3.00
C ARG A 26 -6.87 -5.79 4.46
N THR A 27 -7.28 -4.68 5.06
CA THR A 27 -7.83 -4.62 6.41
C THR A 27 -9.25 -4.08 6.35
N SER A 28 -10.01 -4.19 7.46
CA SER A 28 -11.36 -3.63 7.55
C SER A 28 -11.41 -2.10 7.36
N GLN A 29 -10.27 -1.42 7.48
CA GLN A 29 -10.12 0.03 7.37
C GLN A 29 -9.54 0.49 6.01
N GLY A 30 -9.09 -0.44 5.16
CA GLY A 30 -8.52 -0.10 3.85
C GLY A 30 -7.33 -0.96 3.46
N ARG A 31 -6.41 -0.40 2.68
CA ARG A 31 -5.15 -1.05 2.30
C ARG A 31 -4.05 -0.63 3.27
N THR A 32 -3.22 -1.58 3.70
CA THR A 32 -2.11 -1.33 4.61
C THR A 32 -0.83 -1.93 4.04
N ALA A 33 0.25 -1.15 4.01
CA ALA A 33 1.58 -1.64 3.61
C ALA A 33 2.15 -2.53 4.72
N THR A 34 2.70 -3.68 4.35
CA THR A 34 3.30 -4.61 5.32
C THR A 34 4.68 -4.15 5.75
N ARG A 35 5.20 -4.70 6.86
CA ARG A 35 6.59 -4.48 7.28
C ARG A 35 7.60 -4.76 6.16
N LYS A 36 7.35 -5.80 5.37
CA LYS A 36 8.19 -6.17 4.22
C LYS A 36 8.31 -5.03 3.21
N SER A 37 7.25 -4.24 3.00
CA SER A 37 7.27 -3.09 2.10
C SER A 37 8.16 -1.98 2.62
N TYR A 38 8.05 -1.66 3.91
CA TYR A 38 8.90 -0.65 4.54
C TYR A 38 10.37 -1.05 4.48
N GLU A 39 10.69 -2.32 4.74
CA GLU A 39 12.03 -2.86 4.61
C GLU A 39 12.54 -2.80 3.17
N HIS A 40 11.71 -3.16 2.19
CA HIS A 40 12.09 -3.16 0.76
C HIS A 40 12.31 -1.75 0.20
N LEU A 41 11.58 -0.77 0.72
CA LEU A 41 11.69 0.64 0.31
C LEU A 41 12.71 1.42 1.17
N GLU A 42 13.32 0.77 2.17
CA GLU A 42 14.22 1.40 3.15
C GLU A 42 13.58 2.60 3.87
N VAL A 43 12.26 2.53 4.09
CA VAL A 43 11.47 3.57 4.76
C VAL A 43 11.23 3.18 6.21
N THR A 44 11.39 4.12 7.12
CA THR A 44 11.05 3.92 8.53
C THR A 44 9.57 3.56 8.66
N LEU A 45 9.28 2.44 9.33
CA LEU A 45 7.93 2.08 9.71
C LEU A 45 7.28 3.27 10.45
N PRO A 46 6.12 3.77 9.99
CA PRO A 46 5.42 4.80 10.72
C PRO A 46 5.09 4.26 12.12
N ASP A 47 5.38 5.06 13.15
CA ASP A 47 4.79 4.83 14.46
C ASP A 47 3.28 4.73 14.27
N LYS A 48 2.62 3.84 15.02
CA LYS A 48 1.26 3.28 14.79
C LYS A 48 0.11 4.28 14.53
N ASP A 49 0.37 5.58 14.53
CA ASP A 49 -0.53 6.67 14.18
C ASP A 49 -0.47 6.98 12.67
N GLN A 50 -0.75 6.01 11.80
CA GLN A 50 -1.27 6.36 10.48
C GLN A 50 -2.74 6.71 10.70
N PRO A 51 -3.13 8.01 10.73
CA PRO A 51 -4.53 8.35 10.85
C PRO A 51 -5.25 7.76 9.64
N ALA A 52 -6.32 7.01 9.87
CA ALA A 52 -7.21 6.61 8.80
C ALA A 52 -7.63 7.88 8.07
N LEU A 53 -7.11 8.06 6.85
CA LEU A 53 -7.52 9.14 5.96
C LEU A 53 -8.96 8.83 5.60
N PHE A 54 -9.89 9.56 6.24
CA PHE A 54 -11.29 9.63 5.85
C PHE A 54 -11.42 9.98 4.37
#